data_AF-A0A936ABD6-F1
#
_entry.id   AF-A0A936ABD6-F1
#
_cell.length_a   1.000
_cell.length_b   1.000
_cell.length_c   1.000
_cell.angle_alpha   90.00
_cell.angle_beta   90.00
_cell.angle_gamma   90.00
#
_symmetry.space_group_name_H-M   'P 1'
#
loop_
_entity.id
_entity.type
_entity.pdbx_description
1 polymer ?
#
loop_
_entity_poly.entity_id
_entity_poly.type
_entity_poly.pdbx_seq_one_letter_code
_entity_poly.pdbx_strand_id
1 'polypeptide(L)'
;MGQSSANQTVTLSNTGNASLNITALDAAAAPFVLDASSTCGTPTFAIAAGGSCTLVYRFSPAAGGPFGQTINVTANAPGSGSIGLSGTGVVPGSLTINPTTVSFGSIAVGATTAEQTVTLSNTGGVSITVDSLTAAAAPFAQTGTGTCGVFPITINGGSSCTLTYTFAPTARGNASQTLTAVVGGSPSGTITLQGTGLQGELTIAPTSINFGSVTVGQTSAGQSVTLTNIGNETLSVASIVGAAAPFAQSGGTCTAAPFNLTAGSNCTLTYTFTPAASGPASQNLAVAVTGPALGGGTIALSGSGTQGNLTITPTSLAFGNQLVGTTSNFQVVTLANTGSTGINVTLTGPATPFLRVGGGTCSASPIAIAAGASCTLRYVFQPTAAGAAAGSVTVTADAPGSGTIDLTGFGTQGVLTFAPASLNLGSIQVGQTSSAGTITLGNTGDGVATVTALTGATSPFNRTIAGTCSLSLPIVINPGQNCTLTYTFTPLAVGNFLQTLTLTSASPGAGSFELNGQGVFVDNLFRDGFEDVTRLAGVEGKRLVPLAGVVDLLTAEPLLVDLANDDLGPALRVYARKIGGQVEVAFAKRDRDGIWTHVHWQSVANDAVIEYSMHELPRGDEPRWLLQDAIIR
;
A
#
# COMPACT_ATOMS: atom_id res chain seq x y z
N MET A 1 40.25 33.74 -87.38
CA MET A 1 41.25 34.76 -87.72
C MET A 1 42.58 34.07 -87.88
N GLY A 2 43.41 34.50 -88.83
CA GLY A 2 44.69 33.83 -89.12
C GLY A 2 44.63 32.63 -90.08
N GLN A 3 43.49 32.38 -90.73
CA GLN A 3 43.44 31.49 -91.90
C GLN A 3 43.61 32.33 -93.17
N SER A 4 44.52 31.93 -94.04
CA SER A 4 44.70 32.54 -95.35
C SER A 4 43.68 31.98 -96.34
N SER A 5 43.25 32.80 -97.29
CA SER A 5 42.53 32.31 -98.48
C SER A 5 43.41 31.33 -99.26
N ALA A 6 42.79 30.56 -100.17
CA ALA A 6 43.53 29.93 -101.24
C ALA A 6 44.31 30.99 -102.05
N ASN A 7 45.45 30.59 -102.60
CA ASN A 7 46.26 31.42 -103.48
C ASN A 7 45.47 31.79 -104.74
N GLN A 8 45.53 33.06 -105.14
CA GLN A 8 44.94 33.58 -106.37
C GLN A 8 46.05 34.04 -107.30
N THR A 9 46.00 33.62 -108.56
CA THR A 9 47.07 33.89 -109.54
C THR A 9 46.62 34.94 -110.56
N VAL A 10 47.43 35.98 -110.72
CA VAL A 10 47.31 36.99 -111.76
C VAL A 10 48.43 36.76 -112.77
N THR A 11 48.09 36.63 -114.06
CA THR A 11 49.08 36.46 -115.13
C THR A 11 49.28 37.78 -115.84
N LEU A 12 50.53 38.23 -115.91
CA LEU A 12 50.94 39.37 -116.72
C LEU A 12 51.58 38.83 -117.98
N SER A 13 51.01 39.18 -119.14
CA SER A 13 51.47 38.72 -120.44
C SER A 13 51.86 39.90 -121.30
N ASN A 14 53.01 39.80 -121.96
CA ASN A 14 53.42 40.74 -122.97
C ASN A 14 53.02 40.22 -124.35
N THR A 15 51.92 40.76 -124.89
CA THR A 15 51.41 40.41 -126.22
C THR A 15 52.05 41.24 -127.34
N GLY A 16 52.96 42.15 -127.00
CA GLY A 16 53.69 42.99 -127.96
C GLY A 16 54.90 42.26 -128.57
N ASN A 17 55.53 42.93 -129.54
CA ASN A 17 56.71 42.43 -130.25
C ASN A 17 58.05 42.95 -129.66
N ALA A 18 58.00 43.71 -128.56
CA ALA A 18 59.17 44.26 -127.85
C ALA A 18 59.09 43.96 -126.35
N SER A 19 60.22 44.02 -125.63
CA SER A 19 60.27 43.75 -124.18
C SER A 19 59.41 44.75 -123.39
N LEU A 20 58.49 44.23 -122.57
CA LEU A 20 57.67 45.03 -121.65
C LEU A 20 58.41 45.14 -120.32
N ASN A 21 58.92 46.32 -120.01
CA ASN A 21 59.62 46.60 -118.77
C ASN A 21 58.63 47.19 -117.77
N ILE A 22 58.34 46.43 -116.71
CA ILE A 22 57.60 46.92 -115.55
C ILE A 22 58.55 47.77 -114.72
N THR A 23 58.33 49.08 -114.74
CA THR A 23 59.17 50.08 -114.09
C THR A 23 58.75 50.38 -112.66
N ALA A 24 57.52 50.03 -112.28
CA ALA A 24 57.07 49.99 -110.89
C ALA A 24 55.89 49.03 -110.71
N LEU A 25 55.93 48.25 -109.64
CA LEU A 25 54.82 47.47 -109.12
C LEU A 25 54.62 47.82 -107.65
N ASP A 26 53.43 48.32 -107.30
CA ASP A 26 53.12 48.65 -105.90
C ASP A 26 53.21 47.41 -104.99
N ALA A 27 53.69 47.60 -103.76
CA ALA A 27 53.76 46.50 -102.79
C ALA A 27 52.37 46.15 -102.24
N ALA A 28 52.10 44.85 -102.08
CA ALA A 28 50.91 44.41 -101.35
C ALA A 28 51.02 44.80 -99.87
N ALA A 29 49.96 45.38 -99.34
CA ALA A 29 49.84 45.73 -97.93
C ALA A 29 48.96 44.71 -97.22
N ALA A 30 49.29 44.41 -95.96
CA ALA A 30 48.45 43.56 -95.12
C ALA A 30 47.00 44.08 -95.13
N PRO A 31 45.99 43.21 -95.29
CA PRO A 31 46.05 41.75 -95.18
C PRO A 31 46.35 40.97 -96.47
N PHE A 32 46.66 41.61 -97.59
CA PHE A 32 47.08 40.93 -98.82
C PHE A 32 48.58 40.65 -98.77
N VAL A 33 48.96 39.43 -99.14
CA VAL A 33 50.35 38.97 -99.12
C VAL A 33 50.71 38.43 -100.49
N LEU A 34 51.81 38.92 -101.06
CA LEU A 34 52.41 38.34 -102.26
C LEU A 34 53.10 37.02 -101.87
N ASP A 35 52.71 35.93 -102.49
CA ASP A 35 53.22 34.60 -102.21
C ASP A 35 54.54 34.35 -102.98
N ALA A 36 55.45 33.62 -102.36
CA ALA A 36 56.77 33.32 -102.90
C ALA A 36 56.73 32.45 -104.16
N SER A 37 55.59 31.81 -104.47
CA SER A 37 55.36 31.08 -105.72
C SER A 37 55.15 31.98 -106.95
N SER A 38 55.13 33.30 -106.78
CA SER A 38 55.11 34.27 -107.88
C SER A 38 56.35 34.12 -108.77
N THR A 39 56.17 34.16 -110.10
CA THR A 39 57.26 34.05 -111.08
C THR A 39 57.69 35.39 -111.68
N CYS A 40 56.87 36.44 -111.54
CA CYS A 40 57.31 37.80 -111.87
C CYS A 40 58.33 38.30 -110.83
N GLY A 41 59.35 39.04 -111.29
CA GLY A 41 60.24 39.77 -110.39
C GLY A 41 59.51 40.92 -109.69
N THR A 42 60.05 41.43 -108.58
CA THR A 42 59.54 42.62 -107.88
C THR A 42 60.70 43.44 -107.33
N PRO A 43 60.62 44.78 -107.28
CA PRO A 43 59.51 45.64 -107.71
C PRO A 43 59.52 45.99 -109.20
N THR A 44 60.61 45.66 -109.92
CA THR A 44 60.77 45.91 -111.35
C THR A 44 61.27 44.64 -112.05
N PHE A 45 60.84 44.44 -113.29
CA PHE A 45 61.18 43.26 -114.09
C PHE A 45 60.83 43.46 -115.56
N ALA A 46 61.32 42.59 -116.42
CA ALA A 46 61.02 42.62 -117.86
C ALA A 46 60.31 41.33 -118.27
N ILE A 47 59.29 41.46 -119.11
CA ILE A 47 58.61 40.34 -119.76
C ILE A 47 59.01 40.37 -121.24
N ALA A 48 59.72 39.33 -121.70
CA ALA A 48 60.11 39.19 -123.10
C ALA A 48 58.88 39.21 -124.03
N ALA A 49 59.07 39.58 -125.30
CA ALA A 49 58.00 39.59 -126.29
C ALA A 49 57.33 38.20 -126.39
N GLY A 50 55.99 38.15 -126.31
CA GLY A 50 55.22 36.91 -126.26
C GLY A 50 55.29 36.12 -124.95
N GLY A 51 56.07 36.58 -123.97
CA GLY A 51 56.23 35.93 -122.67
C GLY A 51 55.14 36.30 -121.65
N SER A 52 55.10 35.55 -120.55
CA SER A 52 54.22 35.84 -119.41
C SER A 52 54.89 35.47 -118.10
N CYS A 53 54.48 36.12 -117.02
CA CYS A 53 54.81 35.72 -115.66
C CYS A 53 53.58 35.83 -114.76
N THR A 54 53.65 35.28 -113.56
CA THR A 54 52.54 35.24 -112.61
C THR A 54 52.87 35.94 -111.30
N LEU A 55 51.90 36.67 -110.76
CA LEU A 55 51.85 37.15 -109.38
C LEU A 55 50.81 36.33 -108.63
N VAL A 56 51.18 35.78 -107.49
CA VAL A 56 50.30 34.96 -106.65
C VAL A 56 50.02 35.72 -105.38
N TYR A 57 48.76 36.05 -105.11
CA TYR A 57 48.34 36.75 -103.89
C TYR A 57 47.52 35.82 -102.99
N ARG A 58 47.69 35.99 -101.68
CA ARG A 58 46.85 35.37 -100.65
C ARG A 58 46.32 36.43 -99.70
N PHE A 59 45.10 36.23 -99.22
CA PHE A 59 44.44 37.14 -98.28
C PHE A 59 44.47 36.53 -96.87
N SER A 60 45.16 37.19 -95.94
CA SER A 60 45.35 36.73 -94.54
C SER A 60 44.90 37.79 -93.54
N PRO A 61 43.58 37.93 -93.30
CA PRO A 61 43.02 38.98 -92.44
C PRO A 61 43.25 38.72 -90.94
N ALA A 62 43.65 39.77 -90.22
CA ALA A 62 43.77 39.79 -88.76
C ALA A 62 42.54 40.38 -88.05
N ALA A 63 41.59 40.96 -88.79
CA ALA A 63 40.34 41.51 -88.30
C ALA A 63 39.19 41.19 -89.27
N GLY A 64 37.96 41.25 -88.76
CA GLY A 64 36.76 41.12 -89.60
C GLY A 64 36.49 42.40 -90.41
N GLY A 65 35.89 42.26 -91.60
CA GLY A 65 35.46 43.37 -92.44
C GLY A 65 35.98 43.30 -93.89
N PRO A 66 35.47 44.15 -94.79
CA PRO A 66 35.94 44.22 -96.17
C PRO A 66 37.30 44.94 -96.24
N PHE A 67 38.21 44.40 -97.04
CA PHE A 67 39.51 44.99 -97.37
C PHE A 67 39.64 45.06 -98.87
N GLY A 68 40.19 46.19 -99.34
CA GLY A 68 40.49 46.42 -100.75
C GLY A 68 41.84 47.10 -100.91
N GLN A 69 42.59 46.72 -101.94
CA GLN A 69 43.82 47.38 -102.34
C GLN A 69 43.92 47.37 -103.86
N THR A 70 44.34 48.49 -104.45
CA THR A 70 44.73 48.54 -105.86
C THR A 70 46.25 48.51 -105.96
N ILE A 71 46.79 47.53 -106.68
CA ILE A 71 48.22 47.46 -107.01
C ILE A 71 48.40 48.09 -108.40
N ASN A 72 49.09 49.22 -108.48
CA ASN A 72 49.38 49.83 -109.78
C ASN A 72 50.57 49.13 -110.46
N VAL A 73 50.43 48.91 -111.76
CA VAL A 73 51.45 48.33 -112.63
C VAL A 73 51.86 49.39 -113.64
N THR A 74 53.06 49.92 -113.48
CA THR A 74 53.63 50.92 -114.40
C THR A 74 54.64 50.25 -115.32
N ALA A 75 54.48 50.45 -116.62
CA ALA A 75 55.36 49.87 -117.63
C ALA A 75 55.80 50.92 -118.65
N ASN A 76 56.81 50.59 -119.45
CA ASN A 76 57.28 51.41 -120.57
C ASN A 76 56.36 51.39 -121.82
N ALA A 77 55.09 51.00 -121.67
CA ALA A 77 54.07 50.96 -122.72
C ALA A 77 52.92 51.94 -122.41
N PRO A 78 52.17 52.44 -123.41
CA PRO A 78 51.06 53.37 -123.17
C PRO A 78 49.93 52.72 -122.37
N GLY A 79 49.58 53.33 -121.22
CA GLY A 79 48.52 52.87 -120.32
C GLY A 79 49.06 52.21 -119.05
N SER A 80 48.59 52.67 -117.89
CA SER A 80 48.86 51.99 -116.60
C SER A 80 47.90 50.82 -116.41
N GLY A 81 48.43 49.67 -115.99
CA GLY A 81 47.63 48.54 -115.52
C GLY A 81 47.34 48.67 -114.03
N SER A 82 46.26 48.04 -113.55
CA SER A 82 46.05 47.89 -112.11
C SER A 82 45.46 46.53 -111.77
N ILE A 83 45.81 46.01 -110.59
CA ILE A 83 45.27 44.78 -110.04
C ILE A 83 44.45 45.15 -108.80
N GLY A 84 43.14 44.89 -108.85
CA GLY A 84 42.25 45.05 -107.71
C GLY A 84 42.29 43.82 -106.81
N LEU A 85 42.84 43.96 -105.61
CA LEU A 85 42.76 42.97 -104.54
C LEU A 85 41.57 43.29 -103.66
N SER A 86 40.71 42.31 -103.43
CA SER A 86 39.59 42.42 -102.49
C SER A 86 39.47 41.14 -101.67
N GLY A 87 39.04 41.28 -100.42
CA GLY A 87 38.84 40.16 -99.51
C GLY A 87 38.01 40.60 -98.31
N THR A 88 37.21 39.69 -97.75
CA THR A 88 36.44 39.98 -96.53
C THR A 88 36.95 39.09 -95.41
N GLY A 89 37.48 39.69 -94.35
CA GLY A 89 37.84 38.97 -93.13
C GLY A 89 36.58 38.58 -92.37
N VAL A 90 36.51 37.32 -91.93
CA VAL A 90 35.42 36.83 -91.06
C VAL A 90 35.94 36.52 -89.67
N VAL A 91 35.19 36.95 -88.65
CA VAL A 91 35.46 36.57 -87.25
C VAL A 91 34.87 35.17 -87.03
N PRO A 92 35.65 34.17 -86.61
CA PRO A 92 35.12 32.83 -86.34
C PRO A 92 33.96 32.88 -85.34
N GLY A 93 33.02 31.96 -85.50
CA GLY A 93 31.95 31.77 -84.53
C GLY A 93 32.51 31.51 -83.12
N SER A 94 31.93 32.14 -82.11
CA SER A 94 32.37 32.03 -80.72
C SER A 94 31.16 31.99 -79.81
N LEU A 95 30.97 30.86 -79.14
CA LEU A 95 29.89 30.70 -78.18
C LEU A 95 30.22 31.50 -76.91
N THR A 96 29.28 32.33 -76.51
CA THR A 96 29.31 33.03 -75.22
C THR A 96 28.01 32.72 -74.48
N ILE A 97 28.13 32.46 -73.19
CA ILE A 97 27.02 32.06 -72.32
C ILE A 97 26.89 33.12 -71.23
N ASN A 98 25.70 33.70 -71.08
CA ASN A 98 25.45 34.69 -70.04
C ASN A 98 24.06 34.53 -69.40
N PRO A 99 23.96 34.34 -68.08
CA PRO A 99 25.06 34.13 -67.13
C PRO A 99 25.67 32.72 -67.24
N THR A 100 26.92 32.54 -66.83
CA THR A 100 27.57 31.21 -66.71
C THR A 100 27.19 30.48 -65.42
N THR A 101 26.63 31.20 -64.44
CA THR A 101 26.07 30.63 -63.20
C THR A 101 24.67 31.19 -62.98
N VAL A 102 23.70 30.29 -62.82
CA VAL A 102 22.32 30.62 -62.43
C VAL A 102 22.14 30.23 -60.98
N SER A 103 21.98 31.24 -60.12
CA SER A 103 21.65 31.03 -58.71
C SER A 103 20.16 31.22 -58.49
N PHE A 104 19.49 30.18 -58.00
CA PHE A 104 18.09 30.19 -57.64
C PHE A 104 17.84 30.65 -56.19
N GLY A 105 18.91 30.92 -55.44
CA GLY A 105 18.83 31.29 -54.03
C GLY A 105 18.34 30.15 -53.15
N SER A 106 17.72 30.51 -52.03
CA SER A 106 17.21 29.58 -51.03
C SER A 106 15.70 29.44 -51.16
N ILE A 107 15.22 28.21 -51.36
CA ILE A 107 13.84 27.91 -51.72
C ILE A 107 13.31 26.81 -50.82
N ALA A 108 12.10 27.00 -50.30
CA ALA A 108 11.40 25.99 -49.50
C ALA A 108 11.28 24.64 -50.24
N VAL A 109 11.56 23.55 -49.54
CA VAL A 109 11.33 22.19 -50.08
C VAL A 109 9.86 22.05 -50.51
N GLY A 110 9.64 21.55 -51.73
CA GLY A 110 8.33 21.41 -52.35
C GLY A 110 7.80 22.66 -53.08
N ALA A 111 8.50 23.80 -52.98
CA ALA A 111 8.22 24.98 -53.80
C ALA A 111 9.04 24.95 -55.09
N THR A 112 8.62 25.72 -56.10
CA THR A 112 9.34 25.90 -57.37
C THR A 112 9.62 27.37 -57.59
N THR A 113 10.82 27.71 -58.08
CA THR A 113 11.17 29.10 -58.41
C THR A 113 10.43 29.62 -59.63
N ALA A 114 10.43 30.94 -59.78
CA ALA A 114 10.24 31.55 -61.11
C ALA A 114 11.37 31.10 -62.07
N GLU A 115 11.10 31.20 -63.36
CA GLU A 115 12.07 30.86 -64.40
C GLU A 115 13.25 31.83 -64.42
N GLN A 116 14.46 31.29 -64.54
CA GLN A 116 15.68 32.05 -64.76
C GLN A 116 16.19 31.82 -66.18
N THR A 117 16.61 32.89 -66.85
CA THR A 117 17.00 32.86 -68.26
C THR A 117 18.51 32.83 -68.43
N VAL A 118 19.00 31.97 -69.33
CA VAL A 118 20.37 31.94 -69.83
C VAL A 118 20.37 32.24 -71.31
N THR A 119 21.25 33.14 -71.74
CA THR A 119 21.41 33.52 -73.14
C THR A 119 22.65 32.86 -73.73
N LEU A 120 22.48 32.16 -74.85
CA LEU A 120 23.54 31.66 -75.70
C LEU A 120 23.73 32.63 -76.86
N SER A 121 24.90 33.24 -76.98
CA SER A 121 25.19 34.24 -78.01
C SER A 121 26.38 33.81 -78.85
N ASN A 122 26.24 33.93 -80.17
CA ASN A 122 27.37 33.83 -81.08
C ASN A 122 27.96 35.23 -81.30
N THR A 123 29.08 35.53 -80.65
CA THR A 123 29.76 36.84 -80.79
C THR A 123 30.66 36.92 -82.01
N GLY A 124 30.81 35.82 -82.75
CA GLY A 124 31.52 35.75 -84.02
C GLY A 124 30.69 36.22 -85.21
N GLY A 125 31.34 36.30 -86.37
CA GLY A 125 30.71 36.66 -87.65
C GLY A 125 30.25 35.46 -88.48
N VAL A 126 30.63 34.24 -88.09
CA VAL A 126 30.23 32.99 -88.75
C VAL A 126 29.27 32.24 -87.82
N SER A 127 28.23 31.62 -88.38
CA SER A 127 27.27 30.79 -87.63
C SER A 127 27.97 29.67 -86.86
N ILE A 128 27.56 29.42 -85.63
CA ILE A 128 27.95 28.24 -84.85
C ILE A 128 26.78 27.27 -84.77
N THR A 129 27.09 25.97 -84.74
CA THR A 129 26.11 24.93 -84.42
C THR A 129 26.41 24.39 -83.03
N VAL A 130 25.49 24.58 -82.10
CA VAL A 130 25.55 23.95 -80.78
C VAL A 130 24.91 22.58 -80.92
N ASP A 131 25.72 21.53 -80.85
CA ASP A 131 25.33 20.15 -81.11
C ASP A 131 24.43 19.61 -80.00
N SER A 132 24.80 19.89 -78.74
CA SER A 132 24.03 19.47 -77.58
C SER A 132 24.35 20.33 -76.36
N LEU A 133 23.45 20.25 -75.39
CA LEU A 133 23.62 20.74 -74.02
C LEU A 133 23.27 19.61 -73.06
N THR A 134 24.07 19.41 -72.03
CA THR A 134 23.75 18.45 -70.95
C THR A 134 22.35 18.74 -70.39
N ALA A 135 21.51 17.71 -70.26
CA ALA A 135 20.16 17.87 -69.73
C ALA A 135 20.17 18.26 -68.24
N ALA A 136 19.32 19.23 -67.87
CA ALA A 136 19.06 19.54 -66.47
C ALA A 136 18.39 18.34 -65.78
N ALA A 137 18.83 18.03 -64.56
CA ALA A 137 18.30 16.95 -63.76
C ALA A 137 17.75 17.50 -62.44
N ALA A 138 16.71 16.84 -61.89
CA ALA A 138 16.12 17.22 -60.62
C ALA A 138 17.22 17.38 -59.54
N PRO A 139 17.17 18.45 -58.72
CA PRO A 139 16.06 19.40 -58.53
C PRO A 139 15.97 20.55 -59.55
N PHE A 140 16.82 20.60 -60.57
CA PHE A 140 16.71 21.58 -61.65
C PHE A 140 15.87 21.04 -62.81
N ALA A 141 15.13 21.93 -63.46
CA ALA A 141 14.38 21.57 -64.66
C ALA A 141 14.53 22.66 -65.71
N GLN A 142 14.70 22.26 -66.95
CA GLN A 142 14.56 23.16 -68.09
C GLN A 142 13.07 23.23 -68.45
N THR A 143 12.43 24.40 -68.30
CA THR A 143 10.97 24.56 -68.45
C THR A 143 10.53 24.84 -69.89
N GLY A 144 11.47 24.82 -70.83
CA GLY A 144 11.23 24.88 -72.26
C GLY A 144 12.54 25.06 -73.04
N THR A 145 12.47 25.11 -74.37
CA THR A 145 13.64 25.39 -75.21
C THR A 145 13.94 26.89 -75.37
N GLY A 146 13.20 27.75 -74.67
CA GLY A 146 13.18 29.21 -74.88
C GLY A 146 13.10 29.56 -76.37
N THR A 147 13.90 30.52 -76.82
CA THR A 147 14.04 30.83 -78.26
C THR A 147 15.06 29.95 -78.98
N CYS A 148 15.86 29.14 -78.25
CA CYS A 148 16.87 28.28 -78.87
C CYS A 148 16.28 27.09 -79.63
N GLY A 149 15.10 26.60 -79.25
CA GLY A 149 14.52 25.40 -79.87
C GLY A 149 15.26 24.11 -79.48
N VAL A 150 15.05 23.04 -80.25
CA VAL A 150 15.64 21.71 -79.96
C VAL A 150 17.06 21.59 -80.52
N PHE A 151 17.99 21.03 -79.74
CA PHE A 151 19.35 20.75 -80.20
C PHE A 151 19.37 19.63 -81.27
N PRO A 152 20.25 19.72 -82.29
CA PRO A 152 21.26 20.75 -82.51
C PRO A 152 20.66 22.08 -83.01
N ILE A 153 21.22 23.21 -82.58
CA ILE A 153 20.75 24.56 -82.94
C ILE A 153 21.83 25.33 -83.69
N THR A 154 21.44 26.16 -84.66
CA THR A 154 22.36 27.07 -85.36
C THR A 154 22.14 28.50 -84.90
N ILE A 155 23.18 29.13 -84.36
CA ILE A 155 23.17 30.54 -83.96
C ILE A 155 23.98 31.33 -84.98
N ASN A 156 23.29 32.14 -85.79
CA ASN A 156 23.92 33.01 -86.79
C ASN A 156 24.90 33.99 -86.14
N GLY A 157 25.88 34.49 -86.90
CA GLY A 157 26.83 35.48 -86.42
C GLY A 157 26.13 36.71 -85.84
N GLY A 158 26.55 37.15 -84.65
CA GLY A 158 25.94 38.25 -83.91
C GLY A 158 24.55 37.98 -83.32
N SER A 159 23.99 36.78 -83.49
CA SER A 159 22.67 36.41 -82.96
C SER A 159 22.76 35.72 -81.60
N SER A 160 21.63 35.63 -80.91
CA SER A 160 21.51 34.92 -79.65
C SER A 160 20.18 34.18 -79.55
N CYS A 161 20.12 33.24 -78.61
CA CYS A 161 18.90 32.56 -78.21
C CYS A 161 18.92 32.33 -76.70
N THR A 162 17.75 32.04 -76.11
CA THR A 162 17.59 31.89 -74.67
C THR A 162 17.10 30.51 -74.27
N LEU A 163 17.48 30.09 -73.07
CA LEU A 163 17.03 28.89 -72.36
C LEU A 163 16.48 29.32 -71.00
N THR A 164 15.46 28.63 -70.49
CA THR A 164 14.87 28.91 -69.18
C THR A 164 14.94 27.69 -68.25
N TYR A 165 15.25 27.95 -66.99
CA TYR A 165 15.42 26.93 -65.96
C TYR A 165 14.67 27.29 -64.69
N THR A 166 14.21 26.28 -63.96
CA THR A 166 13.63 26.40 -62.61
C THR A 166 14.35 25.46 -61.64
N PHE A 167 14.15 25.73 -60.36
CA PHE A 167 14.65 24.92 -59.26
C PHE A 167 13.49 24.53 -58.33
N ALA A 168 13.35 23.24 -58.07
CA ALA A 168 12.33 22.66 -57.20
C ALA A 168 12.98 21.65 -56.23
N PRO A 169 13.52 22.11 -55.09
CA PRO A 169 14.21 21.24 -54.14
C PRO A 169 13.23 20.25 -53.47
N THR A 170 13.64 18.98 -53.39
CA THR A 170 12.90 17.91 -52.70
C THR A 170 13.51 17.54 -51.35
N ALA A 171 14.71 18.05 -51.05
CA ALA A 171 15.42 17.82 -49.81
C ALA A 171 16.13 19.10 -49.34
N ARG A 172 16.41 19.16 -48.05
CA ARG A 172 17.20 20.22 -47.42
C ARG A 172 18.65 20.19 -47.90
N GLY A 173 19.23 21.36 -48.14
CA GLY A 173 20.65 21.53 -48.43
C GLY A 173 20.95 22.09 -49.82
N ASN A 174 22.24 22.16 -50.16
CA ASN A 174 22.68 22.77 -51.42
C ASN A 174 22.58 21.76 -52.57
N ALA A 175 22.13 22.23 -53.72
CA ALA A 175 22.14 21.52 -54.98
C ALA A 175 22.96 22.31 -56.01
N SER A 176 23.76 21.59 -56.82
CA SER A 176 24.54 22.18 -57.91
C SER A 176 24.65 21.21 -59.08
N GLN A 177 24.51 21.71 -60.30
CA GLN A 177 24.67 20.94 -61.54
C GLN A 177 25.39 21.78 -62.59
N THR A 178 26.40 21.21 -63.25
CA THR A 178 27.07 21.85 -64.39
C THR A 178 26.53 21.25 -65.69
N LEU A 179 26.00 22.11 -66.58
CA LEU A 179 25.59 21.76 -67.93
C LEU A 179 26.68 22.16 -68.92
N THR A 180 27.05 21.28 -69.84
CA THR A 180 28.12 21.52 -70.81
C THR A 180 27.54 21.66 -72.21
N ALA A 181 27.87 22.76 -72.90
CA ALA A 181 27.53 22.99 -74.30
C ALA A 181 28.64 22.44 -75.21
N VAL A 182 28.23 21.70 -76.24
CA VAL A 182 29.13 21.11 -77.25
C VAL A 182 28.90 21.84 -78.59
N VAL A 183 29.99 22.32 -79.20
CA VAL A 183 29.98 23.01 -80.50
C VAL A 183 31.02 22.33 -81.41
N GLY A 184 30.61 21.88 -82.59
CA GLY A 184 31.48 21.15 -83.51
C GLY A 184 32.09 19.87 -82.91
N GLY A 185 31.35 19.19 -82.02
CA GLY A 185 31.79 17.98 -81.33
C GLY A 185 32.73 18.22 -80.14
N SER A 186 33.03 19.47 -79.77
CA SER A 186 33.93 19.81 -78.67
C SER A 186 33.26 20.65 -77.57
N PRO A 187 33.54 20.41 -76.26
CA PRO A 187 33.07 21.25 -75.17
C PRO A 187 33.49 22.71 -75.35
N SER A 188 32.53 23.63 -75.39
CA SER A 188 32.76 25.04 -75.75
C SER A 188 32.21 26.05 -74.74
N GLY A 189 31.54 25.60 -73.68
CA GLY A 189 31.07 26.43 -72.58
C GLY A 189 30.27 25.65 -71.55
N THR A 190 30.07 26.23 -70.36
CA THR A 190 29.29 25.61 -69.28
C THR A 190 28.30 26.58 -68.65
N ILE A 191 27.21 26.02 -68.12
CA ILE A 191 26.20 26.69 -67.29
C ILE A 191 26.17 25.96 -65.95
N THR A 192 26.46 26.65 -64.85
CA THR A 192 26.31 26.09 -63.49
C THR A 192 24.96 26.50 -62.92
N LEU A 193 24.08 25.54 -62.64
CA LEU A 193 22.83 25.74 -61.91
C LEU A 193 23.08 25.48 -60.42
N GLN A 194 22.67 26.39 -59.54
CA GLN A 194 22.82 26.22 -58.10
C GLN A 194 21.63 26.77 -57.31
N GLY A 195 21.30 26.12 -56.21
CA GLY A 195 20.23 26.55 -55.29
C GLY A 195 20.30 25.82 -53.96
N THR A 196 19.56 26.31 -52.96
CA THR A 196 19.50 25.69 -51.62
C THR A 196 18.06 25.35 -51.25
N GLY A 197 17.82 24.09 -50.88
CA GLY A 197 16.56 23.65 -50.27
C GLY A 197 16.47 24.05 -48.80
N LEU A 198 15.41 24.76 -48.43
CA LEU A 198 15.07 25.21 -47.08
C LEU A 198 13.98 24.32 -46.49
N GLN A 199 14.23 23.76 -45.30
CA GLN A 199 13.27 22.92 -44.60
C GLN A 199 13.47 23.02 -43.08
N GLY A 200 12.37 23.25 -42.35
CA GLY A 200 12.34 23.15 -40.90
C GLY A 200 12.27 21.68 -40.49
N GLU A 201 12.88 21.31 -39.37
CA GLU A 201 12.83 19.92 -38.90
C GLU A 201 12.78 19.88 -37.37
N LEU A 202 11.65 19.39 -36.83
CA LEU A 202 11.45 19.33 -35.38
C LEU A 202 12.03 18.04 -34.80
N THR A 203 12.82 18.19 -33.74
CA THR A 203 13.19 17.09 -32.86
C THR A 203 12.70 17.36 -31.44
N ILE A 204 12.26 16.30 -30.75
CA ILE A 204 11.75 16.35 -29.38
C ILE A 204 12.63 15.41 -28.55
N ALA A 205 13.28 15.93 -27.51
CA ALA A 205 14.16 15.14 -26.65
C ALA A 205 14.00 15.51 -25.16
N PRO A 206 13.72 14.55 -24.26
CA PRO A 206 13.29 13.17 -24.56
C PRO A 206 11.88 13.12 -25.17
N THR A 207 11.53 12.02 -25.85
CA THR A 207 10.17 11.77 -26.37
C THR A 207 9.19 11.27 -25.30
N SER A 208 9.70 10.89 -24.12
CA SER A 208 8.88 10.46 -22.98
C SER A 208 9.43 10.95 -21.66
N ILE A 209 8.54 11.30 -20.73
CA ILE A 209 8.83 11.57 -19.32
C ILE A 209 8.12 10.52 -18.48
N ASN A 210 8.87 9.85 -17.61
CA ASN A 210 8.32 9.00 -16.55
C ASN A 210 8.60 9.67 -15.20
N PHE A 211 7.55 10.03 -14.48
CA PHE A 211 7.62 10.63 -13.15
C PHE A 211 7.82 9.62 -12.02
N GLY A 212 7.80 8.32 -12.34
CA GLY A 212 7.94 7.24 -11.37
C GLY A 212 6.72 7.13 -10.46
N SER A 213 6.97 6.72 -9.22
CA SER A 213 5.94 6.63 -8.17
C SER A 213 5.85 7.94 -7.39
N VAL A 214 4.66 8.52 -7.31
CA VAL A 214 4.40 9.77 -6.60
C VAL A 214 3.24 9.55 -5.63
N THR A 215 3.41 9.95 -4.38
CA THR A 215 2.36 9.82 -3.36
C THR A 215 1.12 10.61 -3.75
N VAL A 216 -0.07 10.00 -3.60
CA VAL A 216 -1.35 10.66 -3.87
C VAL A 216 -1.44 12.01 -3.14
N GLY A 217 -1.82 13.06 -3.87
CA GLY A 217 -1.91 14.44 -3.37
C GLY A 217 -0.59 15.23 -3.43
N GLN A 218 0.55 14.58 -3.69
CA GLN A 218 1.84 15.26 -3.84
C GLN A 218 2.17 15.52 -5.31
N THR A 219 2.92 16.58 -5.57
CA THR A 219 3.39 16.94 -6.91
C THR A 219 4.84 16.50 -7.10
N SER A 220 5.13 15.86 -8.24
CA SER A 220 6.50 15.48 -8.62
C SER A 220 7.42 16.69 -8.80
N ALA A 221 8.73 16.45 -8.85
CA ALA A 221 9.65 17.41 -9.44
C ALA A 221 9.29 17.65 -10.93
N GLY A 222 9.55 18.86 -11.41
CA GLY A 222 9.34 19.22 -12.81
C GLY A 222 10.37 18.55 -13.71
N GLN A 223 9.90 17.92 -14.79
CA GLN A 223 10.74 17.26 -15.80
C GLN A 223 10.53 17.95 -17.15
N SER A 224 11.61 18.15 -17.90
CA SER A 224 11.56 18.95 -19.13
C SER A 224 11.77 18.12 -20.39
N VAL A 225 11.09 18.51 -21.46
CA VAL A 225 11.43 18.13 -22.84
C VAL A 225 11.90 19.35 -23.61
N THR A 226 12.82 19.15 -24.54
CA THR A 226 13.35 20.21 -25.42
C THR A 226 12.85 19.98 -26.83
N LEU A 227 12.27 21.03 -27.41
CA LEU A 227 11.89 21.12 -28.82
C LEU A 227 13.02 21.86 -29.53
N THR A 228 13.65 21.21 -30.51
CA THR A 228 14.76 21.80 -31.27
C THR A 228 14.43 21.78 -32.75
N ASN A 229 14.59 22.93 -33.41
CA ASN A 229 14.59 22.98 -34.87
C ASN A 229 16.01 22.67 -35.38
N ILE A 230 16.21 21.45 -35.88
CA ILE A 230 17.49 21.01 -36.46
C ILE A 230 17.56 21.28 -37.97
N GLY A 231 16.50 21.87 -38.55
CA GLY A 231 16.41 22.30 -39.93
C GLY A 231 17.24 23.55 -40.23
N ASN A 232 17.25 23.98 -41.49
CA ASN A 232 17.89 25.22 -41.94
C ASN A 232 16.90 26.34 -42.26
N GLU A 233 15.62 26.12 -41.97
CA GLU A 233 14.54 27.09 -42.15
C GLU A 233 13.76 27.27 -40.86
N THR A 234 13.10 28.42 -40.70
CA THR A 234 12.24 28.65 -39.53
C THR A 234 11.10 27.63 -39.51
N LEU A 235 10.96 26.94 -38.39
CA LEU A 235 9.90 25.96 -38.13
C LEU A 235 8.76 26.62 -37.37
N SER A 236 7.51 26.43 -37.83
CA SER A 236 6.32 26.89 -37.11
C SER A 236 5.66 25.74 -36.35
N VAL A 237 5.64 25.84 -35.02
CA VAL A 237 4.89 24.95 -34.13
C VAL A 237 3.47 25.46 -34.04
N ALA A 238 2.54 24.75 -34.67
CA ALA A 238 1.15 25.19 -34.81
C ALA A 238 0.32 24.92 -33.54
N SER A 239 0.51 23.76 -32.92
CA SER A 239 -0.22 23.39 -31.71
C SER A 239 0.54 22.37 -30.89
N ILE A 240 0.37 22.45 -29.57
CA ILE A 240 0.78 21.43 -28.61
C ILE A 240 -0.47 21.05 -27.82
N VAL A 241 -0.83 19.76 -27.81
CA VAL A 241 -1.94 19.29 -26.97
C VAL A 241 -1.61 19.57 -25.50
N GLY A 242 -2.53 20.22 -24.79
CA GLY A 242 -2.36 20.55 -23.37
C GLY A 242 -2.31 19.32 -22.48
N ALA A 243 -1.45 19.36 -21.46
CA ALA A 243 -1.44 18.34 -20.42
C ALA A 243 -2.75 18.42 -19.61
N ALA A 244 -3.32 17.25 -19.30
CA ALA A 244 -4.53 17.14 -18.49
C ALA A 244 -4.22 16.40 -17.18
N ALA A 245 -4.95 16.74 -16.12
CA ALA A 245 -4.81 16.08 -14.83
C ALA A 245 -4.84 14.55 -14.99
N PRO A 246 -3.91 13.81 -14.37
CA PRO A 246 -3.00 14.23 -13.29
C PRO A 246 -1.69 14.91 -13.75
N PHE A 247 -1.48 15.17 -15.04
CA PHE A 247 -0.32 15.89 -15.54
C PHE A 247 -0.62 17.38 -15.70
N ALA A 248 0.40 18.23 -15.55
CA ALA A 248 0.29 19.66 -15.81
C ALA A 248 1.58 20.19 -16.45
N GLN A 249 1.45 21.16 -17.36
CA GLN A 249 2.60 21.95 -17.79
C GLN A 249 2.91 22.97 -16.69
N SER A 250 4.06 22.86 -16.05
CA SER A 250 4.47 23.70 -14.93
C SER A 250 5.39 24.85 -15.34
N GLY A 251 5.92 24.84 -16.57
CA GLY A 251 6.82 25.88 -17.06
C GLY A 251 7.48 25.52 -18.39
N GLY A 252 8.65 26.10 -18.62
CA GLY A 252 9.42 25.97 -19.85
C GLY A 252 9.76 27.33 -20.47
N THR A 253 10.54 27.32 -21.54
CA THR A 253 10.88 28.53 -22.32
C THR A 253 10.07 28.67 -23.60
N CYS A 254 9.33 27.64 -24.01
CA CYS A 254 8.42 27.76 -25.16
C CYS A 254 7.26 28.69 -24.81
N THR A 255 6.94 29.62 -25.71
CA THR A 255 5.73 30.44 -25.62
C THR A 255 4.48 29.59 -25.92
N ALA A 256 3.29 30.11 -25.60
CA ALA A 256 2.04 29.45 -25.99
C ALA A 256 2.00 29.27 -27.53
N ALA A 257 1.60 28.08 -27.98
CA ALA A 257 1.40 27.82 -29.40
C ALA A 257 0.24 28.68 -29.97
N PRO A 258 0.35 29.17 -31.22
CA PRO A 258 1.44 28.92 -32.17
C PRO A 258 2.69 29.79 -31.92
N PHE A 259 3.87 29.24 -32.22
CA PHE A 259 5.15 29.97 -32.17
C PHE A 259 6.18 29.45 -33.19
N ASN A 260 7.26 30.21 -33.39
CA ASN A 260 8.31 29.89 -34.36
C ASN A 260 9.64 29.55 -33.67
N LEU A 261 10.33 28.55 -34.20
CA LEU A 261 11.71 28.20 -33.87
C LEU A 261 12.59 28.50 -35.08
N THR A 262 13.47 29.50 -34.96
CA THR A 262 14.48 29.75 -36.00
C THR A 262 15.45 28.56 -36.10
N ALA A 263 16.15 28.42 -37.23
CA ALA A 263 17.09 27.32 -37.45
C ALA A 263 18.14 27.24 -36.32
N GLY A 264 18.32 26.05 -35.73
CA GLY A 264 19.23 25.80 -34.61
C GLY A 264 18.70 26.23 -33.24
N SER A 265 17.59 26.97 -33.17
CA SER A 265 16.98 27.36 -31.89
C SER A 265 16.21 26.21 -31.25
N ASN A 266 16.08 26.30 -29.93
CA ASN A 266 15.31 25.38 -29.14
C ASN A 266 14.49 26.11 -28.06
N CYS A 267 13.49 25.41 -27.54
CA CYS A 267 12.76 25.82 -26.34
C CYS A 267 12.39 24.60 -25.51
N THR A 268 12.06 24.79 -24.24
CA THR A 268 11.72 23.70 -23.32
C THR A 268 10.26 23.77 -22.87
N LEU A 269 9.67 22.61 -22.58
CA LEU A 269 8.40 22.44 -21.89
C LEU A 269 8.65 21.64 -20.62
N THR A 270 8.23 22.14 -19.47
CA THR A 270 8.38 21.45 -18.18
C THR A 270 7.01 20.96 -17.71
N TYR A 271 6.94 19.70 -17.31
CA TYR A 271 5.74 19.02 -16.85
C TYR A 271 5.90 18.51 -15.42
N THR A 272 4.80 18.42 -14.70
CA THR A 272 4.68 17.79 -13.37
C THR A 272 3.54 16.76 -13.36
N PHE A 273 3.56 15.89 -12.36
CA PHE A 273 2.54 14.87 -12.11
C PHE A 273 2.04 14.94 -10.68
N THR A 274 0.73 15.08 -10.51
CA THR A 274 0.03 15.14 -9.21
C THR A 274 -1.13 14.14 -9.20
N PRO A 275 -0.89 12.89 -8.77
CA PRO A 275 -1.93 11.85 -8.78
C PRO A 275 -3.00 12.10 -7.71
N ALA A 276 -4.28 11.98 -8.10
CA ALA A 276 -5.43 12.07 -7.19
C ALA A 276 -5.86 10.71 -6.62
N ALA A 277 -5.40 9.61 -7.22
CA ALA A 277 -5.68 8.24 -6.81
C ALA A 277 -4.44 7.37 -7.03
N SER A 278 -4.39 6.20 -6.36
CA SER A 278 -3.35 5.22 -6.60
C SER A 278 -3.52 4.53 -7.95
N GLY A 279 -2.40 4.13 -8.56
CA GLY A 279 -2.36 3.43 -9.85
C GLY A 279 -1.70 4.24 -10.98
N PRO A 280 -1.54 3.62 -12.16
CA PRO A 280 -0.83 4.22 -13.29
C PRO A 280 -1.66 5.28 -14.02
N ALA A 281 -0.99 6.32 -14.52
CA ALA A 281 -1.54 7.31 -15.43
C ALA A 281 -0.62 7.53 -16.62
N SER A 282 -1.19 7.78 -17.79
CA SER A 282 -0.43 8.09 -19.00
C SER A 282 -1.17 9.05 -19.92
N GLN A 283 -0.44 9.88 -20.66
CA GLN A 283 -0.99 10.81 -21.64
C GLN A 283 0.02 11.04 -22.77
N ASN A 284 -0.44 11.11 -24.02
CA ASN A 284 0.38 11.49 -25.17
C ASN A 284 0.00 12.89 -25.62
N LEU A 285 0.97 13.82 -25.62
CA LEU A 285 0.78 15.19 -26.09
C LEU A 285 1.29 15.30 -27.52
N ALA A 286 0.39 15.50 -28.48
CA ALA A 286 0.78 15.71 -29.87
C ALA A 286 1.32 17.13 -30.08
N VAL A 287 2.43 17.22 -30.80
CA VAL A 287 3.06 18.46 -31.27
C VAL A 287 2.93 18.50 -32.79
N ALA A 288 2.18 19.47 -33.30
CA ALA A 288 1.95 19.67 -34.72
C ALA A 288 2.78 20.84 -35.25
N VAL A 289 3.38 20.65 -36.43
CA VAL A 289 4.15 21.67 -37.16
C VAL A 289 3.49 21.96 -38.51
N THR A 290 3.73 23.14 -39.07
CA THR A 290 3.18 23.56 -40.37
C THR A 290 4.27 24.12 -41.29
N GLY A 291 3.97 24.20 -42.59
CA GLY A 291 4.89 24.71 -43.63
C GLY A 291 5.75 23.61 -44.28
N PRO A 292 6.83 23.97 -45.01
CA PRO A 292 7.81 23.04 -45.54
C PRO A 292 8.68 22.50 -44.39
N ALA A 293 8.05 21.71 -43.53
CA ALA A 293 8.62 21.19 -42.30
C ALA A 293 8.51 19.66 -42.27
N LEU A 294 9.53 19.01 -41.73
CA LEU A 294 9.49 17.60 -41.36
C LEU A 294 9.34 17.46 -39.85
N GLY A 295 8.65 16.39 -39.45
CA GLY A 295 8.45 16.05 -38.06
C GLY A 295 7.08 16.47 -37.52
N GLY A 296 7.09 16.90 -36.26
CA GLY A 296 5.95 16.65 -35.37
C GLY A 296 6.19 15.36 -34.60
N GLY A 297 5.46 15.18 -33.50
CA GLY A 297 5.69 14.03 -32.64
C GLY A 297 4.80 14.03 -31.43
N THR A 298 5.02 13.07 -30.55
CA THR A 298 4.30 12.96 -29.30
C THR A 298 5.26 13.00 -28.13
N ILE A 299 4.91 13.77 -27.11
CA ILE A 299 5.54 13.69 -25.79
C ILE A 299 4.69 12.73 -24.96
N ALA A 300 5.23 11.57 -24.61
CA ALA A 300 4.55 10.62 -23.74
C ALA A 300 4.83 10.93 -22.27
N LEU A 301 3.80 11.20 -21.49
CA LEU A 301 3.86 11.39 -20.04
C LEU A 301 3.37 10.12 -19.34
N SER A 302 4.11 9.65 -18.33
CA SER A 302 3.68 8.54 -17.49
C SER A 302 4.08 8.72 -16.03
N GLY A 303 3.30 8.14 -15.12
CA GLY A 303 3.57 8.13 -13.69
C GLY A 303 2.61 7.20 -12.97
N SER A 304 2.90 6.87 -11.71
CA SER A 304 2.00 6.07 -10.88
C SER A 304 1.73 6.78 -9.56
N GLY A 305 0.46 6.94 -9.21
CA GLY A 305 0.05 7.33 -7.87
C GLY A 305 0.30 6.20 -6.88
N THR A 306 0.86 6.51 -5.72
CA THR A 306 1.08 5.54 -4.64
C THR A 306 0.44 6.02 -3.34
N GLN A 307 -0.18 5.12 -2.59
CA GLN A 307 -0.83 5.46 -1.33
C GLN A 307 -0.82 4.23 -0.40
N GLY A 308 -0.72 4.48 0.90
CA GLY A 308 -0.92 3.45 1.92
C GLY A 308 -2.40 3.10 2.04
N ASN A 309 -2.71 1.92 2.59
CA ASN A 309 -4.10 1.55 2.88
C ASN A 309 -4.13 0.59 4.07
N LEU A 310 -4.65 1.07 5.20
CA LEU A 310 -4.78 0.27 6.40
C LEU A 310 -6.00 -0.67 6.28
N THR A 311 -5.81 -1.91 6.68
CA THR A 311 -6.89 -2.88 6.90
C THR A 311 -6.76 -3.45 8.29
N ILE A 312 -7.89 -3.52 9.00
CA ILE A 312 -7.97 -3.99 10.39
C ILE A 312 -8.78 -5.28 10.38
N THR A 313 -8.23 -6.39 10.86
CA THR A 313 -8.94 -7.68 10.86
C THR A 313 -8.61 -8.54 12.07
N PRO A 314 -9.60 -8.98 12.86
CA PRO A 314 -11.01 -8.56 12.83
C PRO A 314 -11.21 -7.13 13.39
N THR A 315 -12.36 -6.51 13.10
CA THR A 315 -12.77 -5.21 13.67
C THR A 315 -13.48 -5.34 15.02
N SER A 316 -13.68 -6.56 15.52
CA SER A 316 -14.26 -6.80 16.84
C SER A 316 -13.65 -8.02 17.51
N LEU A 317 -13.42 -7.97 18.81
CA LEU A 317 -12.99 -9.09 19.65
C LEU A 317 -14.03 -9.34 20.76
N ALA A 318 -14.47 -10.59 20.89
CA ALA A 318 -15.42 -11.01 21.92
C ALA A 318 -14.77 -12.03 22.85
N PHE A 319 -14.47 -11.63 24.08
CA PHE A 319 -13.76 -12.45 25.07
C PHE A 319 -14.67 -13.44 25.82
N GLY A 320 -15.99 -13.32 25.64
CA GLY A 320 -16.96 -14.16 26.32
C GLY A 320 -16.97 -13.95 27.83
N ASN A 321 -17.31 -15.00 28.57
CA ASN A 321 -17.41 -14.96 30.02
C ASN A 321 -16.05 -15.16 30.67
N GLN A 322 -15.70 -14.26 31.60
CA GLN A 322 -14.47 -14.34 32.37
C GLN A 322 -14.76 -14.12 33.85
N LEU A 323 -14.26 -15.01 34.72
CA LEU A 323 -14.45 -14.87 36.17
C LEU A 323 -13.79 -13.57 36.66
N VAL A 324 -14.51 -12.79 37.46
CA VAL A 324 -14.02 -11.54 38.06
C VAL A 324 -12.69 -11.79 38.79
N GLY A 325 -11.70 -10.93 38.52
CA GLY A 325 -10.36 -11.01 39.08
C GLY A 325 -9.39 -11.91 38.31
N THR A 326 -9.84 -12.59 37.24
CA THR A 326 -8.98 -13.43 36.38
C THR A 326 -8.82 -12.85 34.98
N THR A 327 -7.78 -13.26 34.26
CA THR A 327 -7.47 -12.78 32.91
C THR A 327 -7.85 -13.81 31.86
N SER A 328 -8.48 -13.36 30.78
CA SER A 328 -8.82 -14.23 29.65
C SER A 328 -7.60 -14.67 28.85
N ASN A 329 -7.79 -15.65 27.96
CA ASN A 329 -6.87 -15.86 26.85
C ASN A 329 -6.79 -14.60 25.99
N PHE A 330 -5.65 -14.37 25.35
CA PHE A 330 -5.50 -13.25 24.44
C PHE A 330 -6.21 -13.52 23.11
N GLN A 331 -6.71 -12.47 22.49
CA GLN A 331 -7.16 -12.48 21.11
C GLN A 331 -6.30 -11.55 20.25
N VAL A 332 -6.27 -11.82 18.95
CA VAL A 332 -5.35 -11.18 18.00
C VAL A 332 -6.11 -10.31 17.02
N VAL A 333 -5.60 -9.12 16.75
CA VAL A 333 -5.99 -8.29 15.59
C VAL A 333 -4.78 -8.10 14.71
N THR A 334 -4.97 -8.24 13.41
CA THR A 334 -3.97 -7.96 12.38
C THR A 334 -4.23 -6.59 11.79
N LEU A 335 -3.21 -5.75 11.80
CA LEU A 335 -3.14 -4.51 11.04
C LEU A 335 -2.30 -4.80 9.79
N ALA A 336 -2.88 -4.64 8.61
CA ALA A 336 -2.19 -4.86 7.35
C ALA A 336 -2.22 -3.61 6.47
N ASN A 337 -1.06 -3.23 5.93
CA ASN A 337 -0.95 -2.21 4.92
C ASN A 337 -1.07 -2.85 3.54
N THR A 338 -2.25 -2.76 2.94
CA THR A 338 -2.53 -3.28 1.58
C THR A 338 -2.17 -2.28 0.49
N GLY A 339 -1.69 -1.09 0.87
CA GLY A 339 -1.25 -0.05 -0.05
C GLY A 339 0.21 -0.21 -0.51
N SER A 340 0.67 0.76 -1.29
CA SER A 340 1.97 0.76 -1.96
C SER A 340 3.00 1.70 -1.34
N THR A 341 2.64 2.48 -0.31
CA THR A 341 3.57 3.25 0.52
C THR A 341 3.45 2.82 1.98
N GLY A 342 4.52 3.00 2.77
CA GLY A 342 4.46 2.77 4.21
C GLY A 342 3.39 3.64 4.89
N ILE A 343 2.83 3.13 5.98
CA ILE A 343 1.86 3.84 6.83
C ILE A 343 2.35 3.89 8.27
N ASN A 344 1.97 4.94 8.99
CA ASN A 344 2.14 5.07 10.43
C ASN A 344 0.78 4.96 11.10
N VAL A 345 0.68 4.07 12.08
CA VAL A 345 -0.56 3.82 12.83
C VAL A 345 -0.36 4.20 14.29
N THR A 346 -1.31 4.96 14.83
CA THR A 346 -1.40 5.28 16.26
C THR A 346 -2.63 4.60 16.85
N LEU A 347 -2.47 4.08 18.07
CA LEU A 347 -3.54 3.40 18.81
C LEU A 347 -3.94 4.24 20.01
N THR A 348 -5.25 4.40 20.22
CA THR A 348 -5.80 5.03 21.42
C THR A 348 -6.77 4.07 22.11
N GLY A 349 -6.59 3.86 23.42
CA GLY A 349 -7.33 2.86 24.19
C GLY A 349 -6.81 1.42 23.98
N PRO A 350 -7.52 0.41 24.53
CA PRO A 350 -8.65 0.56 25.43
C PRO A 350 -8.15 0.82 26.87
N ALA A 351 -9.03 1.30 27.73
CA ALA A 351 -8.80 1.30 29.18
C ALA A 351 -9.23 -0.04 29.79
N THR A 352 -8.96 -0.23 31.08
CA THR A 352 -9.51 -1.34 31.86
C THR A 352 -11.03 -1.44 31.66
N PRO A 353 -11.59 -2.66 31.57
CA PRO A 353 -10.99 -3.97 31.83
C PRO A 353 -10.28 -4.63 30.63
N PHE A 354 -10.15 -3.97 29.48
CA PHE A 354 -9.42 -4.51 28.33
C PHE A 354 -7.98 -3.99 28.31
N LEU A 355 -7.01 -4.87 28.03
CA LEU A 355 -5.59 -4.52 28.10
C LEU A 355 -4.83 -5.02 26.88
N ARG A 356 -3.97 -4.18 26.30
CA ARG A 356 -3.00 -4.61 25.28
C ARG A 356 -1.85 -5.32 25.99
N VAL A 357 -1.51 -6.53 25.52
CA VAL A 357 -0.41 -7.34 26.08
C VAL A 357 0.72 -7.52 25.06
N GLY A 358 1.90 -7.88 25.56
CA GLY A 358 3.07 -8.16 24.73
C GLY A 358 2.95 -9.42 23.85
N GLY A 359 3.94 -9.59 22.97
CA GLY A 359 4.08 -10.77 22.11
C GLY A 359 3.43 -10.67 20.72
N GLY A 360 2.64 -9.63 20.45
CA GLY A 360 2.28 -9.25 19.08
C GLY A 360 3.50 -8.77 18.28
N THR A 361 3.36 -8.70 16.96
CA THR A 361 4.45 -8.24 16.07
C THR A 361 4.44 -6.73 15.80
N CYS A 362 3.38 -6.01 16.17
CA CYS A 362 3.38 -4.55 16.04
C CYS A 362 4.30 -3.92 17.09
N SER A 363 5.21 -3.06 16.64
CA SER A 363 6.18 -2.31 17.47
C SER A 363 5.50 -1.33 18.46
N ALA A 364 6.31 -0.59 19.21
CA ALA A 364 5.82 0.53 20.00
C ALA A 364 5.21 1.62 19.09
N SER A 365 4.24 2.36 19.62
CA SER A 365 3.54 3.44 18.90
C SER A 365 4.46 4.65 18.67
N PRO A 366 4.43 5.31 17.49
CA PRO A 366 3.64 4.96 16.31
C PRO A 366 4.15 3.70 15.59
N ILE A 367 3.22 2.86 15.13
CA ILE A 367 3.49 1.59 14.45
C ILE A 367 3.72 1.87 12.97
N ALA A 368 4.96 1.70 12.50
CA ALA A 368 5.28 1.80 11.08
C ALA A 368 5.03 0.45 10.39
N ILE A 369 4.18 0.43 9.36
CA ILE A 369 3.87 -0.77 8.56
C ILE A 369 4.28 -0.49 7.11
N ALA A 370 5.32 -1.18 6.64
CA ALA A 370 5.78 -1.08 5.26
C ALA A 370 4.68 -1.52 4.26
N ALA A 371 4.80 -1.09 3.00
CA ALA A 371 3.88 -1.49 1.94
C ALA A 371 3.79 -3.02 1.82
N GLY A 372 2.57 -3.56 1.74
CA GLY A 372 2.31 -5.00 1.69
C GLY A 372 2.59 -5.77 2.99
N ALA A 373 3.08 -5.12 4.04
CA ALA A 373 3.38 -5.75 5.32
C ALA A 373 2.17 -5.77 6.25
N SER A 374 2.25 -6.59 7.30
CA SER A 374 1.27 -6.63 8.36
C SER A 374 1.92 -6.83 9.73
N CYS A 375 1.20 -6.48 10.78
CA CYS A 375 1.60 -6.74 12.14
C CYS A 375 0.39 -7.12 13.01
N THR A 376 0.65 -7.73 14.16
CA THR A 376 -0.40 -8.24 15.06
C THR A 376 -0.39 -7.54 16.41
N LEU A 377 -1.59 -7.26 16.92
CA LEU A 377 -1.88 -6.77 18.26
C LEU A 377 -2.53 -7.89 19.08
N ARG A 378 -2.28 -7.90 20.39
CA ARG A 378 -2.88 -8.86 21.32
C ARG A 378 -3.59 -8.13 22.46
N TYR A 379 -4.83 -8.54 22.73
CA TYR A 379 -5.66 -7.98 23.79
C TYR A 379 -6.17 -9.08 24.71
N VAL A 380 -6.34 -8.75 25.99
CA VAL A 380 -6.98 -9.61 27.01
C VAL A 380 -8.10 -8.83 27.71
N PHE A 381 -9.00 -9.58 28.36
CA PHE A 381 -10.06 -9.06 29.20
C PHE A 381 -9.85 -9.48 30.65
N GLN A 382 -9.84 -8.51 31.57
CA GLN A 382 -9.65 -8.70 33.01
C GLN A 382 -10.76 -7.96 33.79
N PRO A 383 -11.95 -8.57 33.96
CA PRO A 383 -13.07 -7.93 34.64
C PRO A 383 -12.79 -7.76 36.14
N THR A 384 -13.12 -6.58 36.67
CA THR A 384 -13.09 -6.28 38.11
C THR A 384 -14.47 -6.31 38.77
N ALA A 385 -15.53 -6.40 37.97
CA ALA A 385 -16.93 -6.52 38.41
C ALA A 385 -17.69 -7.46 37.48
N ALA A 386 -18.79 -8.04 37.97
CA ALA A 386 -19.68 -8.87 37.16
C ALA A 386 -20.52 -8.00 36.21
N GLY A 387 -20.92 -8.57 35.07
CA GLY A 387 -21.72 -7.91 34.04
C GLY A 387 -20.99 -7.68 32.72
N ALA A 388 -21.73 -7.16 31.74
CA ALA A 388 -21.20 -6.87 30.40
C ALA A 388 -20.24 -5.68 30.43
N ALA A 389 -19.08 -5.83 29.79
CA ALA A 389 -18.11 -4.79 29.55
C ALA A 389 -17.95 -4.59 28.04
N ALA A 390 -17.93 -3.33 27.61
CA ALA A 390 -17.64 -2.92 26.25
C ALA A 390 -16.56 -1.84 26.25
N GLY A 391 -15.71 -1.86 25.23
CA GLY A 391 -14.67 -0.86 25.02
C GLY A 391 -14.27 -0.82 23.55
N SER A 392 -13.45 0.14 23.17
CA SER A 392 -12.96 0.25 21.80
C SER A 392 -11.50 0.66 21.77
N VAL A 393 -10.80 0.22 20.73
CA VAL A 393 -9.47 0.75 20.36
C VAL A 393 -9.64 1.57 19.11
N THR A 394 -9.30 2.85 19.18
CA THR A 394 -9.26 3.70 17.99
C THR A 394 -7.92 3.51 17.30
N VAL A 395 -7.97 3.14 16.03
CA VAL A 395 -6.81 2.91 15.16
C VAL A 395 -6.77 4.04 14.13
N THR A 396 -5.83 4.95 14.27
CA THR A 396 -5.64 6.07 13.33
C THR A 396 -4.39 5.84 12.50
N ALA A 397 -4.50 5.98 11.19
CA ALA A 397 -3.39 5.90 10.26
C ALA A 397 -3.25 7.19 9.45
N ASP A 398 -2.04 7.50 8.99
CA ASP A 398 -1.74 8.55 7.99
C ASP A 398 -2.14 8.13 6.56
N ALA A 399 -3.16 7.27 6.45
CA ALA A 399 -3.69 6.71 5.22
C ALA A 399 -5.18 6.34 5.40
N PRO A 400 -5.93 6.08 4.30
CA PRO A 400 -7.27 5.50 4.38
C PRO A 400 -7.29 4.19 5.17
N GLY A 401 -8.46 3.85 5.75
CA GLY A 401 -8.66 2.62 6.50
C GLY A 401 -8.47 2.73 8.02
N SER A 402 -8.39 3.95 8.55
CA SER A 402 -8.57 4.20 9.99
C SER A 402 -9.94 3.70 10.46
N GLY A 403 -10.04 3.23 11.70
CA GLY A 403 -11.27 2.65 12.23
C GLY A 403 -11.18 2.31 13.71
N THR A 404 -12.14 1.53 14.20
CA THR A 404 -12.17 1.05 15.58
C THR A 404 -12.09 -0.48 15.64
N ILE A 405 -11.54 -0.98 16.74
CA ILE A 405 -11.66 -2.38 17.14
C ILE A 405 -12.58 -2.41 18.34
N ASP A 406 -13.75 -3.02 18.19
CA ASP A 406 -14.73 -3.13 19.27
C ASP A 406 -14.40 -4.31 20.17
N LEU A 407 -14.38 -4.10 21.48
CA LEU A 407 -14.03 -5.11 22.47
C LEU A 407 -15.23 -5.38 23.36
N THR A 408 -15.59 -6.66 23.50
CA THR A 408 -16.68 -7.09 24.36
C THR A 408 -16.25 -8.24 25.26
N GLY A 409 -16.77 -8.26 26.48
CA GLY A 409 -16.54 -9.32 27.44
C GLY A 409 -17.60 -9.28 28.52
N PHE A 410 -17.76 -10.36 29.28
CA PHE A 410 -18.71 -10.43 30.37
C PHE A 410 -18.01 -10.94 31.63
N GLY A 411 -17.95 -10.12 32.67
CA GLY A 411 -17.44 -10.54 33.97
C GLY A 411 -18.46 -11.44 34.66
N THR A 412 -18.05 -12.62 35.11
CA THR A 412 -18.91 -13.52 35.90
C THR A 412 -18.42 -13.61 37.34
N GLN A 413 -19.34 -13.75 38.29
CA GLN A 413 -19.03 -13.91 39.70
C GLN A 413 -20.01 -14.89 40.34
N GLY A 414 -19.50 -15.92 41.02
CA GLY A 414 -20.33 -16.79 41.84
C GLY A 414 -20.82 -16.05 43.07
N VAL A 415 -22.08 -16.29 43.46
CA VAL A 415 -22.68 -15.74 44.68
C VAL A 415 -23.25 -16.90 45.47
N LEU A 416 -22.64 -17.20 46.60
CA LEU A 416 -23.10 -18.26 47.47
C LEU A 416 -24.35 -17.82 48.24
N THR A 417 -25.29 -18.75 48.34
CA THR A 417 -26.46 -18.66 49.21
C THR A 417 -26.55 -19.95 49.99
N PHE A 418 -27.13 -19.90 51.18
CA PHE A 418 -27.36 -21.08 51.99
C PHE A 418 -28.70 -20.97 52.72
N ALA A 419 -29.39 -22.10 52.85
CA ALA A 419 -30.65 -22.19 53.58
C ALA A 419 -30.87 -23.60 54.16
N PRO A 420 -31.44 -23.73 55.38
CA PRO A 420 -31.80 -22.64 56.30
C PRO A 420 -30.57 -22.03 57.01
N ALA A 421 -30.73 -20.85 57.62
CA ALA A 421 -29.68 -20.17 58.41
C ALA A 421 -29.42 -20.81 59.78
N SER A 422 -30.32 -21.67 60.24
CA SER A 422 -30.19 -22.48 61.45
C SER A 422 -30.85 -23.83 61.20
N LEU A 423 -30.17 -24.92 61.55
CA LEU A 423 -30.66 -26.28 61.45
C LEU A 423 -30.88 -26.85 62.87
N ASN A 424 -32.14 -27.03 63.24
CA ASN A 424 -32.54 -27.68 64.48
C ASN A 424 -32.73 -29.19 64.23
N LEU A 425 -31.96 -30.02 64.93
CA LEU A 425 -32.00 -31.48 64.84
C LEU A 425 -32.85 -32.13 65.94
N GLY A 426 -33.59 -31.33 66.69
CA GLY A 426 -34.59 -31.73 67.66
C GLY A 426 -34.03 -32.14 69.02
N SER A 427 -34.93 -32.67 69.86
CA SER A 427 -34.59 -33.23 71.17
C SER A 427 -34.35 -34.73 71.04
N ILE A 428 -33.11 -35.17 71.27
CA ILE A 428 -32.64 -36.54 71.07
C ILE A 428 -32.18 -37.14 72.39
N GLN A 429 -32.51 -38.40 72.63
CA GLN A 429 -32.07 -39.09 73.83
C GLN A 429 -30.55 -39.21 73.87
N VAL A 430 -29.94 -39.00 75.03
CA VAL A 430 -28.49 -39.18 75.22
C VAL A 430 -28.05 -40.56 74.73
N GLY A 431 -27.05 -40.59 73.84
CA GLY A 431 -26.51 -41.80 73.21
C GLY A 431 -27.18 -42.21 71.89
N GLN A 432 -28.29 -41.58 71.49
CA GLN A 432 -28.97 -41.85 70.21
C GLN A 432 -28.65 -40.79 69.15
N THR A 433 -28.83 -41.12 67.87
CA THR A 433 -28.57 -40.23 66.74
C THR A 433 -29.86 -39.73 66.10
N SER A 434 -29.94 -38.43 65.83
CA SER A 434 -31.07 -37.80 65.11
C SER A 434 -31.21 -38.34 63.68
N SER A 435 -32.38 -38.15 63.07
CA SER A 435 -32.48 -38.15 61.61
C SER A 435 -31.57 -37.06 61.02
N ALA A 436 -31.05 -37.28 59.81
CA ALA A 436 -30.19 -36.30 59.14
C ALA A 436 -31.00 -35.05 58.73
N GLY A 437 -30.52 -33.88 59.12
CA GLY A 437 -31.02 -32.59 58.63
C GLY A 437 -30.17 -32.06 57.48
N THR A 438 -30.76 -31.28 56.59
CA THR A 438 -30.13 -30.80 55.35
C THR A 438 -29.96 -29.29 55.32
N ILE A 439 -28.83 -28.83 54.80
CA ILE A 439 -28.53 -27.43 54.49
C ILE A 439 -28.19 -27.35 53.02
N THR A 440 -28.93 -26.55 52.27
CA THR A 440 -28.72 -26.38 50.83
C THR A 440 -27.79 -25.20 50.62
N LEU A 441 -26.65 -25.45 49.97
CA LEU A 441 -25.79 -24.44 49.40
C LEU A 441 -26.23 -24.21 47.95
N GLY A 442 -26.50 -22.96 47.58
CA GLY A 442 -26.86 -22.56 46.22
C GLY A 442 -25.86 -21.56 45.66
N ASN A 443 -25.76 -21.49 44.34
CA ASN A 443 -25.07 -20.42 43.65
C ASN A 443 -26.07 -19.61 42.81
N THR A 444 -26.41 -18.41 43.27
CA THR A 444 -27.30 -17.49 42.55
C THR A 444 -26.55 -16.52 41.64
N GLY A 445 -25.21 -16.59 41.62
CA GLY A 445 -24.37 -15.81 40.70
C GLY A 445 -24.30 -16.43 39.31
N ASP A 446 -23.68 -15.68 38.40
CA ASP A 446 -23.45 -16.07 37.00
C ASP A 446 -22.05 -16.68 36.77
N GLY A 447 -21.20 -16.68 37.80
CA GLY A 447 -19.89 -17.34 37.83
C GLY A 447 -19.87 -18.56 38.74
N VAL A 448 -18.81 -19.36 38.68
CA VAL A 448 -18.63 -20.52 39.57
C VAL A 448 -18.42 -20.05 41.00
N ALA A 449 -19.13 -20.65 41.95
CA ALA A 449 -18.95 -20.41 43.37
C ALA A 449 -18.14 -21.54 44.03
N THR A 450 -17.19 -21.19 44.91
CA THR A 450 -16.30 -22.20 45.53
C THR A 450 -16.21 -22.05 47.04
N VAL A 451 -16.57 -23.09 47.79
CA VAL A 451 -16.36 -23.16 49.23
C VAL A 451 -15.00 -23.81 49.48
N THR A 452 -14.09 -23.06 50.11
CA THR A 452 -12.69 -23.48 50.34
C THR A 452 -12.49 -24.09 51.72
N ALA A 453 -13.34 -23.78 52.70
CA ALA A 453 -13.34 -24.42 54.01
C ALA A 453 -14.73 -24.52 54.64
N LEU A 454 -14.91 -25.56 55.46
CA LEU A 454 -16.07 -25.80 56.32
C LEU A 454 -15.53 -26.07 57.73
N THR A 455 -15.78 -25.17 58.68
CA THR A 455 -15.21 -25.26 60.03
C THR A 455 -16.24 -24.98 61.13
N GLY A 456 -16.02 -25.50 62.34
CA GLY A 456 -16.83 -25.17 63.52
C GLY A 456 -17.91 -26.19 63.92
N ALA A 457 -18.33 -27.09 63.02
CA ALA A 457 -19.19 -28.22 63.37
C ALA A 457 -18.36 -29.47 63.74
N THR A 458 -18.45 -29.89 65.00
CA THR A 458 -17.82 -31.09 65.56
C THR A 458 -18.84 -31.85 66.43
N SER A 459 -18.48 -33.04 66.91
CA SER A 459 -19.31 -33.79 67.87
C SER A 459 -19.85 -32.87 68.98
N PRO A 460 -21.17 -32.87 69.27
CA PRO A 460 -22.16 -33.89 68.90
C PRO A 460 -22.81 -33.74 67.50
N PHE A 461 -22.44 -32.74 66.69
CA PHE A 461 -22.94 -32.55 65.32
C PHE A 461 -21.95 -33.15 64.30
N ASN A 462 -22.37 -34.20 63.58
CA ASN A 462 -21.52 -34.89 62.62
C ASN A 462 -22.05 -34.72 61.19
N ARG A 463 -21.18 -34.29 60.28
CA ARG A 463 -21.48 -34.26 58.84
C ARG A 463 -21.56 -35.69 58.31
N THR A 464 -22.57 -36.00 57.52
CA THR A 464 -22.75 -37.33 56.92
C THR A 464 -22.45 -37.32 55.42
N ILE A 465 -22.31 -38.52 54.85
CA ILE A 465 -22.08 -38.73 53.40
C ILE A 465 -23.37 -38.66 52.56
N ALA A 466 -24.54 -38.42 53.18
CA ALA A 466 -25.83 -38.45 52.51
C ALA A 466 -26.14 -37.18 51.69
N GLY A 467 -25.39 -36.11 51.89
CA GLY A 467 -25.53 -34.85 51.15
C GLY A 467 -24.98 -34.94 49.73
N THR A 468 -25.46 -34.06 48.85
CA THR A 468 -25.02 -34.00 47.44
C THR A 468 -23.78 -33.13 47.21
N CYS A 469 -23.34 -32.33 48.19
CA CYS A 469 -22.09 -31.57 48.06
C CYS A 469 -20.87 -32.51 48.16
N SER A 470 -19.81 -32.20 47.39
CA SER A 470 -18.52 -32.90 47.48
C SER A 470 -18.02 -33.05 48.91
N LEU A 471 -17.49 -34.23 49.24
CA LEU A 471 -16.84 -34.47 50.53
C LEU A 471 -15.43 -33.85 50.59
N SER A 472 -14.77 -33.66 49.45
CA SER A 472 -13.49 -32.95 49.35
C SER A 472 -13.69 -31.46 49.11
N LEU A 473 -12.83 -30.66 49.75
CA LEU A 473 -12.71 -29.23 49.49
C LEU A 473 -11.73 -28.98 48.33
N PRO A 474 -11.94 -27.95 47.49
CA PRO A 474 -13.07 -27.03 47.54
C PRO A 474 -14.38 -27.63 46.98
N ILE A 475 -15.53 -27.25 47.55
CA ILE A 475 -16.84 -27.57 46.97
C ILE A 475 -17.12 -26.56 45.86
N VAL A 476 -17.36 -27.05 44.64
CA VAL A 476 -17.63 -26.23 43.46
C VAL A 476 -19.11 -26.27 43.11
N ILE A 477 -19.75 -25.10 43.01
CA ILE A 477 -21.17 -24.96 42.69
C ILE A 477 -21.29 -24.09 41.44
N ASN A 478 -21.71 -24.68 40.32
CA ASN A 478 -21.91 -23.97 39.05
C ASN A 478 -23.10 -22.99 39.14
N PRO A 479 -23.17 -21.96 38.27
CA PRO A 479 -24.29 -21.01 38.24
C PRO A 479 -25.66 -21.69 38.23
N GLY A 480 -26.58 -21.23 39.08
CA GLY A 480 -27.93 -21.78 39.20
C GLY A 480 -28.03 -23.18 39.80
N GLN A 481 -26.90 -23.80 40.17
CA GLN A 481 -26.88 -25.10 40.83
C GLN A 481 -26.91 -24.96 42.35
N ASN A 482 -27.29 -26.06 42.98
CA ASN A 482 -27.36 -26.22 44.41
C ASN A 482 -26.87 -27.61 44.82
N CYS A 483 -26.28 -27.70 46.00
CA CYS A 483 -25.87 -28.96 46.62
C CYS A 483 -26.25 -28.94 48.10
N THR A 484 -26.37 -30.12 48.72
CA THR A 484 -26.80 -30.26 50.12
C THR A 484 -25.68 -30.79 51.01
N LEU A 485 -25.54 -30.19 52.18
CA LEU A 485 -24.79 -30.71 53.32
C LEU A 485 -25.77 -31.37 54.29
N THR A 486 -25.44 -32.55 54.81
CA THR A 486 -26.28 -33.28 55.76
C THR A 486 -25.58 -33.45 57.11
N TYR A 487 -26.30 -33.19 58.20
CA TYR A 487 -25.79 -33.30 59.57
C TYR A 487 -26.72 -34.15 60.45
N THR A 488 -26.12 -34.89 61.38
CA THR A 488 -26.82 -35.64 62.44
C THR A 488 -26.33 -35.18 63.81
N PHE A 489 -27.19 -35.28 64.82
CA PHE A 489 -26.90 -34.89 66.20
C PHE A 489 -26.95 -36.11 67.12
N THR A 490 -25.86 -36.37 67.85
CA THR A 490 -25.74 -37.48 68.82
C THR A 490 -25.29 -36.93 70.18
N PRO A 491 -26.21 -36.53 71.08
CA PRO A 491 -25.85 -35.94 72.36
C PRO A 491 -25.25 -36.97 73.32
N LEU A 492 -24.16 -36.61 74.00
CA LEU A 492 -23.53 -37.41 75.07
C LEU A 492 -23.91 -36.94 76.49
N ALA A 493 -24.68 -35.86 76.60
CA ALA A 493 -25.18 -35.33 77.86
C ALA A 493 -26.54 -34.65 77.65
N VAL A 494 -27.31 -34.49 78.74
CA VAL A 494 -28.56 -33.72 78.74
C VAL A 494 -28.25 -32.22 78.63
N GLY A 495 -28.99 -31.48 77.80
CA GLY A 495 -28.83 -30.03 77.64
C GLY A 495 -28.98 -29.54 76.21
N ASN A 496 -28.98 -28.22 76.03
CA ASN A 496 -29.03 -27.58 74.72
C ASN A 496 -27.61 -27.45 74.15
N PHE A 497 -27.42 -27.92 72.92
CA PHE A 497 -26.17 -27.80 72.17
C PHE A 497 -26.38 -26.83 71.01
N LEU A 498 -25.43 -25.91 70.86
CA LEU A 498 -25.41 -24.94 69.78
C LEU A 498 -23.97 -24.87 69.25
N GLN A 499 -23.80 -25.04 67.94
CA GLN A 499 -22.53 -24.85 67.26
C GLN A 499 -22.72 -24.00 66.00
N THR A 500 -21.70 -23.22 65.67
CA THR A 500 -21.69 -22.39 64.46
C THR A 500 -20.80 -23.04 63.42
N LEU A 501 -21.37 -23.38 62.26
CA LEU A 501 -20.63 -23.85 61.11
C LEU A 501 -20.34 -22.66 60.18
N THR A 502 -19.06 -22.41 59.95
CA THR A 502 -18.56 -21.32 59.12
C THR A 502 -18.15 -21.85 57.75
N LEU A 503 -18.67 -21.21 56.70
CA LEU A 503 -18.30 -21.41 55.31
C LEU A 503 -17.26 -20.37 54.90
N THR A 504 -16.06 -20.79 54.53
CA THR A 504 -15.09 -19.91 53.88
C THR A 504 -15.17 -20.09 52.37
N SER A 505 -15.24 -18.99 51.62
CA SER A 505 -15.35 -19.02 50.16
C SER A 505 -14.58 -17.86 49.52
N ALA A 506 -14.10 -18.08 48.29
CA ALA A 506 -13.60 -17.02 47.41
C ALA A 506 -14.72 -16.21 46.74
N SER A 507 -15.97 -16.67 46.85
CA SER A 507 -17.17 -16.06 46.31
C SER A 507 -17.91 -15.26 47.39
N PRO A 508 -18.49 -14.10 47.05
CA PRO A 508 -19.39 -13.37 47.95
C PRO A 508 -20.56 -14.25 48.43
N GLY A 509 -21.09 -13.95 49.63
CA GLY A 509 -22.18 -14.73 50.24
C GLY A 509 -21.72 -15.88 51.14
N ALA A 510 -20.41 -15.98 51.40
CA ALA A 510 -19.88 -16.77 52.51
C ALA A 510 -20.47 -16.28 53.85
N GLY A 511 -20.70 -17.19 54.78
CA GLY A 511 -21.30 -16.86 56.06
C GLY A 511 -21.21 -18.02 57.04
N SER A 512 -21.89 -17.87 58.16
CA SER A 512 -22.01 -18.90 59.18
C SER A 512 -23.48 -19.23 59.42
N PHE A 513 -23.76 -20.48 59.75
CA PHE A 513 -25.09 -20.93 60.13
C PHE A 513 -25.01 -21.77 61.40
N GLU A 514 -26.13 -21.86 62.11
CA GLU A 514 -26.19 -22.53 63.42
C GLU A 514 -26.70 -23.97 63.30
N LEU A 515 -26.08 -24.87 64.06
CA LEU A 515 -26.54 -26.22 64.31
C LEU A 515 -26.99 -26.28 65.77
N ASN A 516 -28.25 -26.66 66.00
CA ASN A 516 -28.79 -26.80 67.35
C ASN A 516 -29.54 -28.11 67.56
N GLY A 517 -29.57 -28.56 68.81
CA GLY A 517 -30.25 -29.78 69.24
C GLY A 517 -30.22 -29.90 70.76
N GLN A 518 -31.10 -30.71 71.33
CA GLN A 518 -31.22 -30.89 72.78
C GLN A 518 -31.02 -32.36 73.16
N GLY A 519 -30.11 -32.65 74.09
CA GLY A 519 -30.01 -33.96 74.73
C GLY A 519 -31.08 -34.09 75.82
N VAL A 520 -31.91 -35.14 75.76
CA VAL A 520 -32.96 -35.44 76.76
C VAL A 520 -32.79 -36.83 77.38
N PHE A 521 -33.41 -37.04 78.54
CA PHE A 521 -33.48 -38.34 79.23
C PHE A 521 -34.91 -38.88 79.16
N VAL A 522 -35.11 -40.20 79.03
CA VAL A 522 -36.45 -40.82 78.97
C VAL A 522 -36.61 -41.80 80.13
N ASP A 523 -37.61 -41.55 80.96
CA ASP A 523 -37.92 -42.23 82.23
C ASP A 523 -38.83 -43.46 82.01
N ASN A 524 -38.37 -44.46 81.24
CA ASN A 524 -39.23 -45.57 80.75
C ASN A 524 -38.78 -46.99 81.16
N LEU A 525 -38.36 -47.18 82.42
CA LEU A 525 -38.09 -48.51 82.99
C LEU A 525 -38.52 -48.59 84.47
N PHE A 526 -39.83 -48.61 84.73
CA PHE A 526 -40.36 -49.23 85.94
C PHE A 526 -41.40 -50.28 85.52
N ARG A 527 -40.89 -51.48 85.23
CA ARG A 527 -41.70 -52.67 84.97
C ARG A 527 -41.74 -53.48 86.27
N ASP A 528 -42.95 -53.74 86.75
CA ASP A 528 -43.27 -54.53 87.94
C ASP A 528 -42.41 -55.80 88.04
N GLY A 529 -41.66 -55.94 89.14
CA GLY A 529 -40.95 -57.18 89.44
C GLY A 529 -39.64 -57.00 90.20
N PHE A 530 -39.66 -56.41 91.40
CA PHE A 530 -38.61 -56.64 92.40
C PHE A 530 -39.27 -56.78 93.78
N GLU A 531 -39.12 -57.95 94.38
CA GLU A 531 -39.69 -58.34 95.67
C GLU A 531 -39.08 -57.54 96.83
N ASP A 532 -39.95 -57.14 97.77
CA ASP A 532 -39.68 -56.49 99.06
C ASP A 532 -38.55 -57.20 99.84
N VAL A 533 -37.34 -56.65 99.80
CA VAL A 533 -36.27 -57.09 100.72
C VAL A 533 -36.40 -56.28 102.01
N THR A 534 -37.12 -56.86 102.97
CA THR A 534 -37.22 -56.49 104.40
C THR A 534 -38.43 -55.64 104.81
N ARG A 535 -39.58 -56.28 104.96
CA ARG A 535 -40.75 -55.72 105.67
C ARG A 535 -40.46 -55.70 107.19
N LEU A 536 -40.08 -54.54 107.74
CA LEU A 536 -39.79 -54.38 109.17
C LEU A 536 -41.10 -54.38 109.98
N ALA A 537 -41.30 -55.39 110.82
CA ALA A 537 -42.48 -55.51 111.69
C ALA A 537 -42.51 -54.40 112.77
N GLY A 538 -43.66 -53.73 112.91
CA GLY A 538 -43.85 -52.64 113.87
C GLY A 538 -43.86 -53.11 115.32
N VAL A 539 -42.99 -52.53 116.13
CA VAL A 539 -42.91 -52.70 117.59
C VAL A 539 -42.64 -51.32 118.19
N GLU A 540 -43.34 -50.94 119.24
CA GLU A 540 -43.28 -49.61 119.85
C GLU A 540 -41.85 -49.28 120.39
N GLY A 541 -41.25 -48.17 119.93
CA GLY A 541 -39.91 -47.72 120.36
C GLY A 541 -38.96 -47.29 119.22
N LYS A 542 -37.74 -46.89 119.59
CA LYS A 542 -36.66 -46.48 118.65
C LYS A 542 -35.91 -47.69 118.10
N ARG A 543 -35.66 -47.73 116.79
CA ARG A 543 -34.83 -48.76 116.13
C ARG A 543 -33.72 -48.18 115.27
N LEU A 544 -32.65 -48.93 115.13
CA LEU A 544 -31.49 -48.63 114.27
C LEU A 544 -31.43 -49.65 113.13
N VAL A 545 -31.33 -49.16 111.90
CA VAL A 545 -31.06 -49.98 110.71
C VAL A 545 -29.66 -49.64 110.19
N PRO A 546 -28.68 -50.57 110.30
CA PRO A 546 -27.35 -50.33 109.78
C PRO A 546 -27.35 -50.33 108.25
N LEU A 547 -26.83 -49.26 107.65
CA LEU A 547 -26.68 -49.16 106.20
C LEU A 547 -25.49 -49.97 105.67
N ALA A 548 -24.57 -50.40 106.54
CA ALA A 548 -23.35 -51.12 106.15
C ALA A 548 -23.61 -52.39 105.32
N GLY A 549 -24.69 -53.14 105.59
CA GLY A 549 -25.07 -54.33 104.79
C GLY A 549 -25.80 -54.02 103.48
N VAL A 550 -26.24 -52.78 103.32
CA VAL A 550 -26.96 -52.25 102.15
C VAL A 550 -25.98 -51.65 101.11
N VAL A 551 -24.80 -51.19 101.55
CA VAL A 551 -23.78 -50.56 100.67
C VAL A 551 -23.16 -51.54 99.66
N ASP A 552 -23.05 -52.83 99.98
CA ASP A 552 -22.42 -53.83 99.09
C ASP A 552 -23.31 -54.27 97.91
N LEU A 553 -24.61 -53.92 97.92
CA LEU A 553 -25.58 -54.25 96.86
C LEU A 553 -25.78 -53.11 95.83
N LEU A 554 -25.21 -51.92 96.06
CA LEU A 554 -25.39 -50.74 95.20
C LEU A 554 -24.42 -50.77 94.01
N THR A 555 -24.81 -51.39 92.90
CA THR A 555 -23.94 -51.50 91.70
C THR A 555 -24.15 -50.42 90.63
N ALA A 556 -25.16 -49.56 90.74
CA ALA A 556 -25.36 -48.30 90.00
C ALA A 556 -26.79 -47.76 90.15
N GLU A 557 -27.74 -48.61 90.55
CA GLU A 557 -29.15 -48.24 90.73
C GLU A 557 -29.44 -47.86 92.19
N PRO A 558 -30.36 -46.90 92.44
CA PRO A 558 -30.74 -46.54 93.79
C PRO A 558 -31.48 -47.70 94.46
N LEU A 559 -31.03 -48.09 95.65
CA LEU A 559 -31.76 -49.07 96.47
C LEU A 559 -32.91 -48.37 97.18
N LEU A 560 -34.07 -49.03 97.18
CA LEU A 560 -35.28 -48.58 97.85
C LEU A 560 -35.50 -49.38 99.14
N VAL A 561 -35.72 -48.66 100.25
CA VAL A 561 -36.17 -49.26 101.51
C VAL A 561 -37.45 -48.56 101.95
N ASP A 562 -38.54 -49.33 102.04
CA ASP A 562 -39.84 -48.84 102.48
C ASP A 562 -39.95 -48.92 104.02
N LEU A 563 -40.16 -47.78 104.68
CA LEU A 563 -40.31 -47.68 106.13
C LEU A 563 -41.77 -47.34 106.48
N ALA A 564 -42.44 -48.32 107.08
CA ALA A 564 -43.84 -48.31 107.54
C ALA A 564 -44.91 -48.31 106.44
N ASN A 565 -45.89 -49.21 106.56
CA ASN A 565 -47.02 -49.37 105.64
C ASN A 565 -48.29 -48.85 106.31
N ASP A 566 -48.98 -47.91 105.67
CA ASP A 566 -50.38 -47.57 105.97
C ASP A 566 -51.28 -48.24 104.91
N ASP A 567 -52.59 -48.31 105.11
CA ASP A 567 -53.56 -48.92 104.16
C ASP A 567 -53.58 -48.29 102.75
N LEU A 568 -52.76 -47.26 102.49
CA LEU A 568 -52.56 -46.61 101.20
C LEU A 568 -51.17 -46.88 100.58
N GLY A 569 -50.27 -47.61 101.26
CA GLY A 569 -48.88 -47.87 100.88
C GLY A 569 -47.86 -47.23 101.84
N PRO A 570 -46.54 -47.33 101.57
CA PRO A 570 -45.53 -46.86 102.50
C PRO A 570 -45.58 -45.34 102.72
N ALA A 571 -45.34 -44.89 103.96
CA ALA A 571 -45.43 -43.48 104.34
C ALA A 571 -44.10 -42.73 104.19
N LEU A 572 -42.97 -43.45 104.25
CA LEU A 572 -41.62 -42.92 104.04
C LEU A 572 -40.80 -43.90 103.22
N ARG A 573 -40.13 -43.37 102.20
CA ARG A 573 -39.13 -44.10 101.40
C ARG A 573 -37.75 -43.59 101.68
N VAL A 574 -36.81 -44.51 101.78
CA VAL A 574 -35.39 -44.21 101.81
C VAL A 574 -34.78 -44.65 100.50
N TYR A 575 -34.12 -43.70 99.85
CA TYR A 575 -33.32 -43.95 98.66
C TYR A 575 -31.86 -43.88 99.04
N ALA A 576 -31.08 -44.89 98.68
CA ALA A 576 -29.63 -44.88 98.83
C ALA A 576 -28.96 -45.06 97.46
N ARG A 577 -27.91 -44.28 97.18
CA ARG A 577 -27.12 -44.41 95.96
C ARG A 577 -25.63 -44.22 96.24
N LYS A 578 -24.78 -44.73 95.37
CA LYS A 578 -23.32 -44.55 95.44
C LYS A 578 -22.83 -43.75 94.25
N ILE A 579 -22.24 -42.58 94.50
CA ILE A 579 -21.66 -41.72 93.47
C ILE A 579 -20.22 -41.41 93.86
N GLY A 580 -19.26 -41.75 93.00
CA GLY A 580 -17.84 -41.42 93.23
C GLY A 580 -17.24 -42.02 94.51
N GLY A 581 -17.79 -43.11 95.04
CA GLY A 581 -17.31 -43.78 96.26
C GLY A 581 -17.96 -43.31 97.56
N GLN A 582 -18.79 -42.26 97.54
CA GLN A 582 -19.59 -41.82 98.68
C GLN A 582 -21.02 -42.36 98.60
N VAL A 583 -21.64 -42.65 99.75
CA VAL A 583 -23.04 -43.04 99.86
C VAL A 583 -23.88 -41.80 100.10
N GLU A 584 -24.89 -41.60 99.27
CA GLU A 584 -25.89 -40.55 99.44
C GLU A 584 -27.24 -41.17 99.75
N VAL A 585 -27.96 -40.57 100.69
CA VAL A 585 -29.29 -41.01 101.11
C VAL A 585 -30.27 -39.85 101.01
N ALA A 586 -31.49 -40.13 100.55
CA ALA A 586 -32.60 -39.20 100.56
C ALA A 586 -33.85 -39.84 101.12
N PHE A 587 -34.63 -39.03 101.85
CA PHE A 587 -35.98 -39.39 102.25
C PHE A 587 -36.97 -38.87 101.22
N ALA A 588 -37.93 -39.70 100.83
CA ALA A 588 -39.14 -39.21 100.18
C ALA A 588 -40.32 -39.45 101.09
N LYS A 589 -41.13 -38.41 101.27
CA LYS A 589 -42.40 -38.51 101.98
C LYS A 589 -43.53 -38.53 100.96
N ARG A 590 -44.52 -39.37 101.20
CA ARG A 590 -45.74 -39.39 100.40
C ARG A 590 -46.69 -38.32 100.93
N ASP A 591 -47.12 -37.41 100.06
CA ASP A 591 -48.14 -36.42 100.41
C ASP A 591 -49.57 -37.02 100.34
N ARG A 592 -50.57 -36.20 100.70
CA ARG A 592 -51.98 -36.63 100.74
C ARG A 592 -52.55 -36.98 99.36
N ASP A 593 -51.92 -36.54 98.28
CA ASP A 593 -52.33 -36.82 96.90
C ASP A 593 -51.59 -38.04 96.33
N GLY A 594 -50.78 -38.71 97.17
CA GLY A 594 -50.04 -39.92 96.82
C GLY A 594 -48.74 -39.65 96.08
N ILE A 595 -48.31 -38.39 95.95
CA ILE A 595 -47.08 -38.00 95.26
C ILE A 595 -45.92 -38.05 96.25
N TRP A 596 -44.80 -38.59 95.77
CA TRP A 596 -43.56 -38.65 96.53
C TRP A 596 -42.77 -37.37 96.36
N THR A 597 -42.59 -36.63 97.46
CA THR A 597 -41.74 -35.43 97.49
C THR A 597 -40.41 -35.75 98.18
N HIS A 598 -39.32 -35.51 97.45
CA HIS A 598 -37.97 -35.74 97.95
C HIS A 598 -37.54 -34.62 98.89
N VAL A 599 -37.07 -34.99 100.08
CA VAL A 599 -36.58 -34.09 101.11
C VAL A 599 -35.06 -34.15 101.11
N HIS A 600 -34.46 -33.73 99.99
CA HIS A 600 -33.01 -33.53 99.81
C HIS A 600 -32.11 -34.80 99.90
N TRP A 601 -31.02 -34.80 99.11
CA TRP A 601 -29.98 -35.84 99.18
C TRP A 601 -28.88 -35.42 100.15
N GLN A 602 -28.46 -36.32 101.03
CA GLN A 602 -27.40 -36.07 102.00
C GLN A 602 -26.31 -37.14 101.88
N SER A 603 -25.05 -36.71 101.80
CA SER A 603 -23.90 -37.63 101.83
C SER A 603 -23.64 -38.11 103.25
N VAL A 604 -23.45 -39.41 103.43
CA VAL A 604 -23.30 -40.07 104.73
C VAL A 604 -22.09 -41.01 104.73
N ALA A 605 -21.56 -41.30 105.92
CA ALA A 605 -20.49 -42.28 106.08
C ALA A 605 -21.02 -43.71 105.82
N ASN A 606 -20.15 -44.63 105.42
CA ASN A 606 -20.54 -46.00 105.04
C ASN A 606 -21.12 -46.81 106.22
N ASP A 607 -20.86 -46.40 107.47
CA ASP A 607 -21.36 -47.01 108.70
C ASP A 607 -22.59 -46.30 109.28
N ALA A 608 -23.15 -45.32 108.55
CA ALA A 608 -24.33 -44.58 108.99
C ALA A 608 -25.52 -45.52 109.26
N VAL A 609 -26.36 -45.14 110.22
CA VAL A 609 -27.55 -45.89 110.64
C VAL A 609 -28.78 -45.02 110.50
N ILE A 610 -29.89 -45.61 110.08
CA ILE A 610 -31.18 -44.95 110.11
C ILE A 610 -31.82 -45.24 111.45
N GLU A 611 -32.00 -44.19 112.25
CA GLU A 611 -32.80 -44.26 113.46
C GLU A 611 -34.22 -43.78 113.14
N TYR A 612 -35.22 -44.61 113.44
CA TYR A 612 -36.61 -44.22 113.32
C TYR A 612 -37.43 -44.62 114.55
N SER A 613 -38.51 -43.88 114.82
CA SER A 613 -39.49 -44.22 115.84
C SER A 613 -40.90 -44.27 115.27
N MET A 614 -41.67 -45.25 115.75
CA MET A 614 -43.08 -45.41 115.39
C MET A 614 -43.95 -45.38 116.64
N HIS A 615 -45.12 -44.76 116.51
CA HIS A 615 -46.14 -44.68 117.54
C HIS A 615 -47.40 -45.41 117.08
N GLU A 616 -47.97 -46.27 117.93
CA GLU A 616 -49.20 -46.98 117.63
C GLU A 616 -50.42 -46.06 117.85
N LEU A 617 -51.30 -45.96 116.87
CA LEU A 617 -52.50 -45.12 116.95
C LEU A 617 -53.68 -45.90 117.56
N PRO A 618 -54.34 -45.40 118.62
CA PRO A 618 -55.47 -46.10 119.21
C PRO A 618 -56.77 -45.83 118.43
N ARG A 619 -57.19 -46.77 117.56
CA ARG A 619 -58.61 -47.10 117.24
C ARG A 619 -58.74 -48.11 116.08
N GLY A 620 -59.37 -49.26 116.38
CA GLY A 620 -60.09 -50.14 115.44
C GLY A 620 -59.28 -51.31 114.88
N ASP A 621 -59.58 -52.53 115.36
CA ASP A 621 -59.29 -53.92 114.94
C ASP A 621 -57.99 -54.34 114.21
N GLU A 622 -57.14 -53.42 113.72
CA GLU A 622 -55.78 -53.65 113.26
C GLU A 622 -54.81 -52.57 113.79
N PRO A 623 -53.59 -52.94 114.23
CA PRO A 623 -52.60 -51.97 114.72
C PRO A 623 -52.12 -51.06 113.59
N ARG A 624 -52.36 -49.75 113.73
CA ARG A 624 -51.89 -48.71 112.81
C ARG A 624 -50.67 -48.01 113.37
N TRP A 625 -49.60 -47.92 112.57
CA TRP A 625 -48.31 -47.35 112.98
C TRP A 625 -48.07 -46.01 112.31
N LEU A 626 -47.89 -44.96 113.10
CA LEU A 626 -47.48 -43.65 112.61
C LEU A 626 -45.96 -43.49 112.79
N LEU A 627 -45.24 -43.20 111.71
CA LEU A 627 -43.85 -42.78 111.79
C LEU A 627 -43.77 -41.40 112.45
N GLN A 628 -43.06 -41.31 113.58
CA GLN A 628 -42.98 -40.09 114.38
C GLN A 628 -41.71 -39.29 114.05
N ASP A 629 -40.57 -39.95 113.95
CA ASP A 629 -39.32 -39.39 113.45
C ASP A 629 -38.50 -40.42 112.65
N ALA A 630 -37.67 -39.91 111.74
CA ALA A 630 -36.64 -40.68 111.06
C ALA A 630 -35.45 -39.75 110.81
N ILE A 631 -34.27 -40.15 111.28
CA ILE A 631 -33.03 -39.38 111.14
C ILE A 631 -31.89 -40.32 110.73
N ILE A 632 -30.92 -39.77 110.00
CA ILE A 632 -29.68 -40.48 109.69
C ILE A 632 -28.64 -40.09 110.72
N ARG A 633 -27.97 -41.07 111.33
CA ARG A 633 -26.87 -40.86 112.27
C ARG A 633 -25.56 -41.42 111.77
#